data_AF-A0A1F9RID0-F1
#
_entry.id   AF-A0A1F9RID0-F1
#
_cell.length_a   1.000
_cell.length_b   1.000
_cell.length_c   1.000
_cell.angle_alpha   90.00
_cell.angle_beta   90.00
_cell.angle_gamma   90.00
#
_symmetry.space_group_name_H-M   'P 1'
#
loop_
_entity.id
_entity.type
_entity.pdbx_description
1 polymer ?
#
loop_
_entity_poly.entity_id
_entity_poly.type
_entity_poly.pdbx_seq_one_letter_code
_entity_poly.pdbx_strand_id
1 'polypeptide(L)'
;MKAVLTAFALLAPSAAHAAGAAAPRNYFLELYVLQILGALAVFSLLSESAERRGFRPARLRLWWNWGLLLSFAVCALSGLALFLPLAKPLAKILFRVHVWSGAACCWAGLYHTAKRAGALVRE
;
A
#
# COMPACT_ATOMS: atom_id res chain seq x y z
N MET A 1 -1.40 4.38 -27.28
CA MET A 1 0.07 4.57 -27.39
C MET A 1 0.60 5.80 -26.65
N LYS A 2 -0.02 7.00 -26.76
CA LYS A 2 0.46 8.21 -26.05
C LYS A 2 0.51 8.10 -24.51
N ALA A 3 -0.41 7.36 -23.89
CA ALA A 3 -0.45 7.18 -22.42
C ALA A 3 0.69 6.31 -21.86
N VAL A 4 1.28 5.43 -22.67
CA VAL A 4 2.40 4.56 -22.25
C VAL A 4 3.71 5.35 -22.26
N LEU A 5 3.87 6.27 -23.23
CA LEU A 5 5.03 7.15 -23.33
C LEU A 5 5.07 8.21 -22.21
N THR A 6 3.92 8.73 -21.78
CA THR A 6 3.87 9.66 -20.64
C THR A 6 4.14 8.98 -19.31
N ALA A 7 3.69 7.72 -19.12
CA ALA A 7 4.04 6.94 -17.94
C ALA A 7 5.54 6.62 -17.87
N PHE A 8 6.19 6.35 -19.01
CA PHE A 8 7.62 6.10 -19.08
C PHE A 8 8.46 7.37 -18.85
N ALA A 9 7.98 8.54 -19.30
CA ALA A 9 8.61 9.83 -19.03
C ALA A 9 8.51 10.25 -17.55
N LEU A 10 7.47 9.82 -16.83
CA LEU A 10 7.33 10.03 -15.38
C LEU A 10 8.12 9.01 -14.53
N LEU A 11 8.53 7.89 -15.13
CA LEU A 11 9.40 6.88 -14.53
C LEU A 11 10.88 7.10 -14.86
N ALA A 12 11.22 8.08 -15.68
CA ALA A 12 12.60 8.47 -15.90
C ALA A 12 13.17 9.00 -14.57
N PRO A 13 14.25 8.41 -14.04
CA PRO A 13 14.85 8.88 -12.80
C PRO A 13 15.27 10.33 -13.01
N SER A 14 14.66 11.24 -12.25
CA SER A 14 15.03 12.65 -12.28
C SER A 14 16.52 12.77 -11.93
N ALA A 15 17.22 13.69 -12.58
CA ALA A 15 18.65 13.94 -12.36
C ALA A 15 19.02 14.20 -10.88
N ALA A 16 18.03 14.42 -10.00
CA ALA A 16 18.19 14.45 -8.55
C ALA A 16 18.66 13.12 -7.95
N HIS A 17 18.43 11.97 -8.60
CA HIS A 17 18.91 10.66 -8.15
C HIS A 17 20.41 10.45 -8.38
N ALA A 18 21.06 11.28 -9.21
CA ALA A 18 22.50 11.20 -9.48
C ALA A 18 23.36 12.01 -8.49
N ALA A 19 22.75 12.89 -7.69
CA ALA A 19 23.45 13.78 -6.75
C ALA A 19 23.35 13.34 -5.28
N GLY A 20 22.89 12.11 -5.00
CA GLY A 20 22.78 11.55 -3.65
C GLY A 20 24.02 10.76 -3.25
N ALA A 21 25.15 11.44 -3.08
CA ALA A 21 26.35 10.82 -2.53
C ALA A 21 26.12 10.39 -1.07
N ALA A 22 26.46 9.12 -0.77
CA ALA A 22 26.91 8.62 0.54
C ALA A 22 25.95 8.71 1.75
N ALA A 23 24.67 8.33 1.60
CA ALA A 23 23.92 7.80 2.76
C ALA A 23 24.16 6.28 2.86
N PRO A 24 24.37 5.69 4.06
CA PRO A 24 24.45 4.24 4.21
C PRO A 24 23.15 3.64 3.65
N ARG A 25 23.29 2.86 2.57
CA ARG A 25 22.15 2.28 1.84
C ARG A 25 21.33 1.41 2.78
N ASN A 26 20.17 1.90 3.19
CA ASN A 26 19.23 1.15 4.01
C ASN A 26 18.47 0.18 3.12
N TYR A 27 19.11 -0.93 2.74
CA TYR A 27 18.50 -2.02 1.96
C TYR A 27 17.19 -2.52 2.59
N PHE A 28 17.10 -2.45 3.92
CA PHE A 28 15.88 -2.76 4.63
C PHE A 28 14.73 -1.82 4.27
N LEU A 29 14.96 -0.54 3.99
CA LEU A 29 13.88 0.37 3.62
C LEU A 29 13.56 0.26 2.13
N GLU A 30 14.58 0.16 1.27
CA GLU A 30 14.41 0.05 -0.18
C GLU A 30 13.66 -1.24 -0.58
N LEU A 31 14.13 -2.42 -0.15
CA LEU A 31 13.48 -3.69 -0.49
C LEU A 31 12.11 -3.84 0.17
N TYR A 32 11.94 -3.33 1.39
CA TYR A 32 10.71 -3.51 2.15
C TYR A 32 9.60 -2.60 1.65
N VAL A 33 9.92 -1.36 1.27
CA VAL A 33 8.96 -0.47 0.59
C VAL A 33 8.57 -1.08 -0.76
N LEU A 34 9.52 -1.60 -1.55
CA LEU A 34 9.21 -2.28 -2.81
C LEU A 34 8.32 -3.51 -2.62
N GLN A 35 8.53 -4.31 -1.57
CA GLN A 35 7.67 -5.45 -1.23
C GLN A 35 6.24 -5.01 -0.88
N ILE A 36 6.11 -3.95 -0.07
CA ILE A 36 4.81 -3.37 0.27
C ILE A 36 4.11 -2.91 -1.01
N LEU A 37 4.77 -2.08 -1.82
CA LEU A 37 4.20 -1.58 -3.07
C LEU A 37 3.81 -2.71 -4.04
N GLY A 38 4.67 -3.73 -4.17
CA GLY A 38 4.40 -4.90 -4.99
C GLY A 38 3.19 -5.69 -4.52
N ALA A 39 3.08 -5.95 -3.21
CA ALA A 39 1.92 -6.63 -2.63
C ALA A 39 0.62 -5.84 -2.86
N LEU A 40 0.66 -4.53 -2.63
CA LEU A 40 -0.49 -3.63 -2.84
C LEU A 40 -0.94 -3.61 -4.31
N ALA A 41 0.01 -3.56 -5.25
CA ALA A 41 -0.28 -3.64 -6.69
C ALA A 41 -0.94 -4.96 -7.06
N VAL A 42 -0.43 -6.10 -6.56
CA VAL A 42 -1.03 -7.42 -6.77
C VAL A 42 -2.45 -7.47 -6.21
N PHE A 43 -2.68 -6.95 -5.01
CA PHE A 43 -4.02 -6.88 -4.41
C PHE A 43 -5.02 -6.07 -5.25
N SER A 44 -4.58 -4.93 -5.81
CA SER A 44 -5.42 -4.14 -6.72
C SER A 44 -5.74 -4.90 -7.99
N LEU A 45 -4.75 -5.55 -8.61
CA LEU A 45 -4.95 -6.37 -9.81
C LEU A 45 -5.90 -7.55 -9.57
N LEU A 46 -5.77 -8.21 -8.41
CA LEU A 46 -6.69 -9.29 -8.01
C LEU A 46 -8.10 -8.77 -7.81
N SER A 47 -8.27 -7.59 -7.19
CA SER A 47 -9.58 -6.97 -7.02
C SER A 47 -10.22 -6.63 -8.36
N GLU A 48 -9.48 -6.05 -9.30
CA GLU A 48 -9.98 -5.76 -10.65
C GLU A 48 -10.30 -7.03 -11.43
N SER A 49 -9.45 -8.06 -11.31
CA SER A 49 -9.67 -9.36 -11.95
C SER A 49 -10.95 -10.03 -11.44
N ALA A 50 -11.22 -9.94 -10.12
CA ALA A 50 -12.44 -10.47 -9.53
C ALA A 50 -13.69 -9.76 -10.04
N GLU A 51 -13.67 -8.43 -10.17
CA GLU A 51 -14.78 -7.68 -10.78
C GLU A 51 -15.04 -8.13 -12.22
N ARG A 52 -13.98 -8.30 -13.04
CA ARG A 52 -14.10 -8.76 -14.44
C ARG A 52 -14.65 -10.19 -14.55
N ARG A 53 -14.43 -11.03 -13.54
CA ARG A 53 -14.96 -12.40 -13.46
C ARG A 53 -16.43 -12.46 -13.01
N GLY A 54 -17.11 -11.32 -12.89
CA GLY A 54 -18.54 -11.25 -12.56
C GLY A 54 -18.85 -11.38 -11.07
N PHE A 55 -17.86 -11.21 -10.19
CA PHE A 55 -18.14 -11.11 -8.76
C PHE A 55 -19.01 -9.90 -8.48
N ARG A 56 -20.06 -10.09 -7.66
CA ARG A 56 -20.96 -9.00 -7.27
C ARG A 56 -20.17 -7.86 -6.62
N PRO A 57 -20.27 -6.62 -7.14
CA PRO A 57 -19.48 -5.49 -6.64
C PRO A 57 -19.74 -5.18 -5.17
N ALA A 58 -20.97 -5.43 -4.69
CA ALA A 58 -21.32 -5.30 -3.27
C ALA A 58 -20.52 -6.25 -2.36
N ARG A 59 -20.29 -7.50 -2.79
CA ARG A 59 -19.52 -8.47 -2.02
C ARG A 59 -18.04 -8.09 -1.98
N LEU A 60 -17.48 -7.63 -3.10
CA LEU A 60 -16.11 -7.12 -3.17
C LEU A 60 -15.89 -5.91 -2.26
N ARG A 61 -16.83 -4.95 -2.26
CA ARG A 61 -16.80 -3.81 -1.34
C ARG A 61 -16.83 -4.24 0.12
N LEU A 62 -17.66 -5.24 0.45
CA LEU A 62 -17.73 -5.78 1.81
C LEU A 62 -16.40 -6.41 2.25
N TRP A 63 -15.78 -7.23 1.39
CA TRP A 63 -14.45 -7.82 1.66
C TRP A 63 -13.38 -6.76 1.89
N TRP A 64 -13.36 -5.72 1.05
CA TRP A 64 -12.42 -4.62 1.22
C TRP A 64 -12.67 -3.80 2.48
N ASN A 65 -13.93 -3.53 2.84
CA ASN A 65 -14.26 -2.84 4.08
C ASN A 65 -13.78 -3.63 5.31
N TRP A 66 -13.97 -4.96 5.29
CA TRP A 66 -13.44 -5.84 6.34
C TRP A 66 -11.92 -5.84 6.37
N GLY A 67 -11.26 -5.92 5.21
CA GLY A 67 -9.81 -5.83 5.11
C GLY A 67 -9.26 -4.50 5.66
N LEU A 68 -9.90 -3.38 5.30
CA LEU A 68 -9.55 -2.05 5.80
C LEU A 68 -9.73 -1.97 7.32
N LEU A 69 -10.88 -2.41 7.84
CA LEU A 69 -11.17 -2.41 9.27
C LEU A 69 -10.16 -3.26 10.06
N LEU A 70 -9.87 -4.47 9.58
CA LEU A 70 -8.91 -5.38 10.22
C LEU A 70 -7.50 -4.77 10.20
N SER A 71 -7.07 -4.24 9.04
CA SER A 71 -5.75 -3.61 8.90
C SER A 71 -5.61 -2.38 9.80
N PHE A 72 -6.65 -1.57 9.92
CA PHE A 72 -6.70 -0.43 10.84
C PHE A 72 -6.61 -0.88 12.29
N ALA A 73 -7.41 -1.87 12.70
CA ALA A 73 -7.40 -2.39 14.06
C ALA A 73 -6.02 -2.95 14.45
N VAL A 74 -5.42 -3.76 13.56
CA VAL A 74 -4.07 -4.30 13.77
C VAL A 74 -3.05 -3.16 13.88
N CYS A 75 -3.11 -2.17 12.99
CA CYS A 75 -2.21 -1.01 13.00
C CYS A 75 -2.32 -0.20 14.29
N ALA A 76 -3.54 0.11 14.73
CA ALA A 76 -3.81 0.87 15.95
C ALA A 76 -3.31 0.12 17.20
N LEU A 77 -3.63 -1.17 17.32
CA LEU A 77 -3.22 -2.01 18.45
C LEU A 77 -1.70 -2.20 18.47
N SER A 78 -1.06 -2.46 17.33
CA SER A 78 0.39 -2.60 17.27
C SER A 78 1.10 -1.28 17.54
N GLY A 79 0.52 -0.15 17.09
CA GLY A 79 1.02 1.19 17.40
C GLY A 79 0.97 1.48 18.89
N LEU A 80 -0.17 1.16 19.54
CA LEU A 80 -0.31 1.31 20.99
C LEU A 80 0.67 0.42 21.76
N ALA A 81 0.83 -0.83 21.33
CA ALA A 81 1.73 -1.78 21.98
C ALA A 81 3.21 -1.38 21.84
N LEU A 82 3.61 -0.64 20.81
CA LEU A 82 4.98 -0.10 20.68
C LEU A 82 5.34 0.94 21.75
N PHE A 83 4.36 1.54 22.44
CA PHE A 83 4.62 2.42 23.58
C PHE A 83 4.97 1.67 24.87
N LEU A 84 4.75 0.35 24.93
CA LEU A 84 5.12 -0.48 26.07
C LEU A 84 6.63 -0.80 26.02
N PRO A 85 7.28 -0.99 27.19
CA PRO A 85 8.67 -1.40 27.26
C PRO A 85 8.83 -2.87 26.82
N LEU A 86 8.88 -3.09 25.51
CA LEU A 86 9.02 -4.41 24.88
C LEU A 86 10.49 -4.78 24.67
N ALA A 87 10.78 -6.08 24.73
CA ALA A 87 12.10 -6.60 24.34
C ALA A 87 12.39 -6.26 22.86
N LYS A 88 13.65 -5.89 22.55
CA LYS A 88 14.11 -5.49 21.21
C LYS A 88 13.64 -6.39 20.04
N PRO A 89 13.72 -7.74 20.11
CA PRO A 89 13.26 -8.58 19.00
C PRO A 89 11.75 -8.47 18.77
N LEU A 90 10.97 -8.39 19.85
CA LEU A 90 9.52 -8.28 19.79
C LEU A 90 9.07 -6.91 19.26
N ALA A 91 9.72 -5.83 19.72
CA ALA A 91 9.48 -4.49 19.20
C ALA A 91 9.73 -4.39 17.69
N LYS A 92 10.78 -5.06 17.17
CA LYS A 92 11.07 -5.08 15.72
C LYS A 92 9.99 -5.81 14.92
N ILE A 93 9.45 -6.91 15.44
CA ILE A 93 8.34 -7.63 14.80
C ILE A 93 7.06 -6.78 14.83
N LEU A 94 6.73 -6.19 15.98
CA LEU A 94 5.57 -5.32 16.12
C LEU A 94 5.64 -4.12 15.18
N PHE A 95 6.81 -3.50 15.06
CA PHE A 95 7.04 -2.39 14.14
C PHE A 95 6.80 -2.81 12.68
N ARG A 96 7.26 -4.00 12.29
CA ARG A 96 6.99 -4.56 10.97
C ARG A 96 5.50 -4.77 10.72
N VAL A 97 4.78 -5.34 11.69
CA VAL A 97 3.32 -5.56 11.62
C VAL A 97 2.60 -4.21 11.51
N HIS A 98 2.99 -3.22 12.31
CA HIS A 98 2.42 -1.88 12.28
C HIS A 98 2.58 -1.22 10.90
N VAL A 99 3.79 -1.25 10.34
CA VAL A 99 4.06 -0.65 9.03
C VAL A 99 3.27 -1.35 7.91
N TRP A 100 3.22 -2.69 7.90
CA TRP A 100 2.46 -3.43 6.89
C TRP A 100 0.95 -3.20 6.99
N SER A 101 0.41 -3.26 8.19
CA SER A 101 -1.03 -3.06 8.43
C SER A 101 -1.45 -1.62 8.14
N GLY A 102 -0.62 -0.63 8.51
CA GLY A 102 -0.82 0.77 8.14
C GLY A 102 -0.77 1.00 6.62
N ALA A 103 0.21 0.40 5.92
CA ALA A 103 0.30 0.51 4.47
C ALA A 103 -0.91 -0.11 3.76
N ALA A 104 -1.37 -1.27 4.21
CA ALA A 104 -2.58 -1.92 3.70
C ALA A 104 -3.82 -1.05 3.91
N CYS A 105 -3.97 -0.46 5.11
CA CYS A 105 -5.08 0.44 5.44
C CYS A 105 -5.08 1.69 4.54
N CYS A 106 -3.93 2.37 4.41
CA CYS A 106 -3.79 3.55 3.56
C CYS A 106 -4.10 3.23 2.09
N TRP A 107 -3.57 2.12 1.58
CA TRP A 107 -3.82 1.72 0.20
C TRP A 107 -5.29 1.40 -0.06
N ALA A 108 -5.92 0.61 0.80
CA ALA A 108 -7.35 0.30 0.68
C ALA A 108 -8.19 1.58 0.67
N GLY A 109 -7.87 2.54 1.56
CA GLY A 109 -8.50 3.86 1.59
C GLY A 109 -8.31 4.65 0.29
N LEU A 110 -7.08 4.74 -0.21
CA LEU A 110 -6.76 5.45 -1.46
C LEU A 110 -7.42 4.81 -2.68
N TYR A 111 -7.32 3.48 -2.82
CA TYR A 111 -7.90 2.73 -3.92
C TYR A 111 -9.42 2.94 -4.00
N HIS A 112 -10.13 2.83 -2.88
CA HIS A 112 -11.56 3.06 -2.85
C HIS A 112 -11.96 4.52 -3.09
N THR A 113 -11.18 5.47 -2.59
CA THR A 113 -11.40 6.89 -2.84
C THR A 113 -11.24 7.20 -4.33
N ALA A 114 -10.17 6.70 -4.96
CA ALA A 114 -9.93 6.84 -6.39
C ALA A 114 -11.05 6.19 -7.23
N LYS A 115 -11.50 4.99 -6.87
CA LYS A 115 -12.64 4.30 -7.51
C LYS A 115 -13.94 5.11 -7.42
N ARG A 116 -14.21 5.76 -6.28
CA ARG A 116 -15.41 6.61 -6.09
C ARG A 116 -15.30 7.91 -6.88
N ALA A 117 -14.14 8.57 -6.84
CA ALA A 117 -13.88 9.79 -7.61
C ALA A 117 -13.99 9.53 -9.13
N GLY A 118 -13.44 8.42 -9.61
CA GLY A 118 -13.54 8.04 -11.01
C GLY A 118 -14.95 7.65 -11.47
N ALA A 119 -15.86 7.28 -10.57
CA ALA A 119 -17.27 7.08 -10.89
C ALA A 119 -18.00 8.42 -11.05
N LEU A 120 -17.72 9.39 -10.16
CA LEU A 120 -18.31 10.74 -10.21
C LEU A 120 -17.90 11.54 -11.47
N VAL A 121 -16.71 11.29 -12.02
CA VAL A 121 -16.22 11.96 -13.23
C VAL A 121 -16.85 11.39 -14.52
N ARG A 122 -17.51 10.23 -14.44
CA ARG A 122 -18.12 9.54 -15.60
C ARG A 122 -19.63 9.76 -15.72
N GLU A 123 -20.24 10.47 -14.76
CA GLU A 123 -21.62 10.97 -14.81
C GLU A 123 -21.64 12.40 -15.34
#